data_AF-A0A376XB35-F1
#
_entry.id   AF-A0A376XB35-F1
#
_cell.length_a   1.000
_cell.length_b   1.000
_cell.length_c   1.000
_cell.angle_alpha   90.00
_cell.angle_beta   90.00
_cell.angle_gamma   90.00
#
_symmetry.space_group_name_H-M   'P 1'
#
loop_
_entity.id
_entity.type
_entity.pdbx_description
1 polymer ?
#
loop_
_entity_poly.entity_id
_entity_poly.type
_entity_poly.pdbx_seq_one_letter_code
_entity_poly.pdbx_strand_id
1 'polypeptide(L)'
;MTLSYQNFDKGFFNSRFQMQMTFDNGAPDLNIKPGQKVVFDVDVEHGPLPITMLMHGNVIPALAAAKVNLVNNELTQPLFIAAKNKSPVEATLRFAFGGSFSTTLDVAPAEYGKFSFGEGQFTFNGDGSSLSNLDIEGKVEDIVLQLSPMNKVTAKSFTIDSLARLEEKKFPVGESESKFNQINIINHGEDVAQIDAFVAKTRLDRVKDKDYINVQSHLRT
;
A
#
# COMPACT_ATOMS: atom_id res chain seq x y z
N MET A 1 19.04 3.23 10.82
CA MET A 1 18.14 4.04 10.00
C MET A 1 17.57 5.10 10.91
N THR A 2 17.51 6.33 10.43
CA THR A 2 16.98 7.46 11.20
C THR A 2 15.79 8.06 10.47
N LEU A 3 14.70 8.31 11.20
CA LEU A 3 13.56 9.07 10.69
C LEU A 3 13.67 10.52 11.17
N SER A 4 13.58 11.47 10.24
CA SER A 4 13.57 12.90 10.56
C SER A 4 12.56 13.64 9.69
N TYR A 5 12.32 14.91 10.00
CA TYR A 5 11.57 15.82 9.15
C TYR A 5 12.37 17.10 8.94
N GLN A 6 12.13 17.78 7.82
CA GLN A 6 12.74 19.08 7.49
C GLN A 6 11.76 19.97 6.71
N ASN A 7 12.18 21.21 6.45
CA ASN A 7 11.44 22.16 5.63
C ASN A 7 9.97 22.33 6.10
N PHE A 8 9.78 22.36 7.43
CA PHE A 8 8.46 22.52 8.02
C PHE A 8 7.97 23.94 7.84
N ASP A 9 6.93 24.10 7.02
CA ASP A 9 6.19 25.32 6.80
C ASP A 9 4.80 25.18 7.41
N LYS A 10 4.42 26.16 8.25
CA LYS A 10 3.18 26.12 9.03
C LYS A 10 2.24 27.23 8.60
N GLY A 11 1.13 26.85 8.00
CA GLY A 11 -0.04 27.71 7.81
C GLY A 11 -1.05 27.59 8.95
N PHE A 12 -2.16 28.32 8.83
CA PHE A 12 -3.25 28.29 9.80
C PHE A 12 -4.12 27.04 9.68
N PHE A 13 -4.43 26.61 8.45
CA PHE A 13 -5.22 25.41 8.12
C PHE A 13 -4.42 24.37 7.34
N ASN A 14 -3.14 24.61 7.09
CA ASN A 14 -2.30 23.66 6.39
C ASN A 14 -0.89 23.67 6.97
N SER A 15 -0.12 22.64 6.69
CA SER A 15 1.30 22.57 6.97
C SER A 15 1.95 21.70 5.91
N ARG A 16 3.16 22.04 5.50
CA ARG A 16 3.94 21.25 4.55
C ARG A 16 5.29 20.93 5.17
N PHE A 17 5.75 19.69 4.99
CA PHE A 17 7.09 19.30 5.41
C PHE A 17 7.60 18.14 4.58
N GLN A 18 8.89 17.85 4.73
CA GLN A 18 9.50 16.66 4.17
C GLN A 18 9.83 15.67 5.26
N MET A 19 9.33 14.45 5.14
CA MET A 19 9.75 13.33 5.98
C MET A 19 10.92 12.61 5.29
N GLN A 20 11.96 12.26 6.04
CA GLN A 20 13.15 11.60 5.53
C GLN A 20 13.45 10.33 6.32
N MET A 21 13.58 9.22 5.60
CA MET A 21 14.17 8.00 6.11
C MET A 21 15.60 7.90 5.60
N THR A 22 16.57 8.04 6.50
CA THR A 22 18.01 7.99 6.18
C THR A 22 18.58 6.60 6.52
N PHE A 23 19.32 6.02 5.58
CA PHE A 23 20.04 4.77 5.76
C PHE A 23 21.44 5.05 6.32
N ASP A 24 21.56 5.22 7.63
CA ASP A 24 22.83 5.69 8.27
C ASP A 24 24.04 4.81 7.91
N ASN A 25 23.85 3.49 7.93
CA ASN A 25 24.88 2.50 7.58
C ASN A 25 24.69 1.90 6.18
N GLY A 26 23.76 2.43 5.38
CA GLY A 26 23.34 1.85 4.11
C GLY A 26 22.56 0.54 4.29
N ALA A 27 22.36 -0.16 3.17
CA ALA A 27 21.89 -1.53 3.09
C ALA A 27 22.58 -2.20 1.89
N PRO A 28 23.76 -2.81 2.08
CA PRO A 28 24.59 -3.35 1.00
C PRO A 28 23.86 -4.38 0.12
N ASP A 29 23.05 -5.24 0.73
CA ASP A 29 22.26 -6.26 0.03
C ASP A 29 21.22 -5.67 -0.93
N LEU A 30 20.83 -4.42 -0.68
CA LEU A 30 19.90 -3.64 -1.51
C LEU A 30 20.62 -2.58 -2.35
N ASN A 31 21.95 -2.61 -2.38
CA ASN A 31 22.80 -1.61 -3.03
C ASN A 31 22.52 -0.16 -2.56
N ILE A 32 22.12 0.01 -1.29
CA ILE A 32 21.89 1.32 -0.68
C ILE A 32 23.15 1.74 0.06
N LYS A 33 23.72 2.89 -0.31
CA LYS A 33 24.93 3.44 0.31
C LYS A 33 24.59 4.14 1.64
N PRO A 34 25.53 4.19 2.60
CA PRO A 34 25.41 5.02 3.79
C PRO A 34 25.01 6.47 3.46
N GLY A 35 24.03 7.00 4.18
CA GLY A 35 23.55 8.38 4.04
C GLY A 35 22.52 8.60 2.92
N GLN A 36 22.24 7.60 2.06
CA GLN A 36 21.13 7.70 1.11
C GLN A 36 19.79 7.77 1.85
N LYS A 37 18.80 8.38 1.19
CA LYS A 37 17.53 8.74 1.82
C LYS A 37 16.34 8.42 0.94
N VAL A 38 15.26 7.97 1.55
CA VAL A 38 13.92 8.07 0.98
C VAL A 38 13.28 9.31 1.56
N VAL A 39 12.73 10.17 0.69
CA VAL A 39 12.11 11.43 1.09
C VAL A 39 10.66 11.44 0.63
N PHE A 40 9.79 11.94 1.49
CA PHE A 40 8.37 12.13 1.21
C PHE A 40 8.00 13.60 1.41
N ASP A 41 7.32 14.17 0.42
CA ASP A 41 6.63 15.45 0.58
C ASP A 41 5.29 15.17 1.27
N VAL A 42 5.02 15.88 2.36
CA VAL A 42 3.81 15.73 3.17
C VAL A 42 3.10 17.07 3.23
N ASP A 43 1.91 17.13 2.64
CA ASP A 43 0.99 18.25 2.74
C ASP A 43 -0.13 17.85 3.70
N VAL A 44 -0.28 18.58 4.81
CA VAL A 44 -1.30 18.33 5.83
C VAL A 44 -2.29 19.47 5.86
N GLU A 45 -3.58 19.15 5.83
CA GLU A 45 -4.67 20.07 6.09
C GLU A 45 -5.24 19.82 7.49
N HIS A 46 -5.41 20.89 8.24
CA HIS A 46 -5.94 20.90 9.60
C HIS A 46 -7.18 21.79 9.64
N GLY A 47 -8.17 21.43 10.46
CA GLY A 47 -9.36 22.26 10.66
C GLY A 47 -10.63 21.43 10.72
N PRO A 48 -11.81 22.01 10.99
CA PRO A 48 -13.05 21.24 11.06
C PRO A 48 -13.43 20.60 9.71
N LEU A 49 -12.94 21.14 8.58
CA LEU A 49 -13.26 20.70 7.21
C LEU A 49 -12.04 20.90 6.28
N PRO A 50 -11.27 19.85 5.93
CA PRO A 50 -10.21 19.94 4.93
C PRO A 50 -10.77 20.25 3.54
N ILE A 51 -10.25 21.28 2.88
CA ILE A 51 -10.81 21.79 1.60
C ILE A 51 -10.58 20.78 0.48
N THR A 52 -9.45 20.07 0.46
CA THR A 52 -9.18 19.00 -0.52
C THR A 52 -10.19 17.88 -0.45
N MET A 53 -10.65 17.53 0.76
CA MET A 53 -11.69 16.53 0.97
C MET A 53 -13.05 17.02 0.44
N LEU A 54 -13.39 18.30 0.64
CA LEU A 54 -14.61 18.91 0.08
C LEU A 54 -14.61 18.89 -1.45
N MET A 55 -13.46 19.21 -2.07
CA MET A 55 -13.31 19.19 -3.54
C MET A 55 -13.49 17.77 -4.11
N HIS A 56 -13.21 16.73 -3.33
CA HIS A 56 -13.44 15.33 -3.69
C HIS A 56 -14.82 14.80 -3.21
N GLY A 57 -15.75 15.69 -2.86
CA GLY A 57 -17.11 15.33 -2.46
C GLY A 57 -17.24 14.75 -1.04
N ASN A 58 -16.16 14.73 -0.27
CA ASN A 58 -16.16 14.21 1.10
C ASN A 58 -16.46 15.34 2.09
N VAL A 59 -17.71 15.40 2.54
CA VAL A 59 -18.22 16.43 3.46
C VAL A 59 -18.02 16.08 4.94
N ILE A 60 -17.35 14.98 5.26
CA ILE A 60 -17.22 14.53 6.65
C ILE A 60 -16.08 15.30 7.35
N PRO A 61 -16.36 16.03 8.44
CA PRO A 61 -15.33 16.66 9.27
C PRO A 61 -14.19 15.70 9.62
N ALA A 62 -12.96 16.19 9.52
CA ALA A 62 -11.76 15.43 9.85
C ALA A 62 -10.85 16.30 10.70
N LEU A 63 -10.16 15.70 11.67
CA LEU A 63 -9.15 16.38 12.48
C LEU A 63 -7.98 16.85 11.60
N ALA A 64 -7.53 15.98 10.70
CA ALA A 64 -6.51 16.26 9.72
C ALA A 64 -6.68 15.38 8.49
N ALA A 65 -6.24 15.88 7.35
CA ALA A 65 -5.98 15.11 6.14
C ALA A 65 -4.53 15.32 5.73
N ALA A 66 -3.87 14.30 5.19
CA ALA A 66 -2.51 14.43 4.67
C ALA A 66 -2.39 13.80 3.30
N LYS A 67 -1.68 14.45 2.40
CA LYS A 67 -1.25 13.91 1.12
C LYS A 67 0.26 13.70 1.17
N VAL A 68 0.68 12.49 0.89
CA VAL A 68 2.08 12.06 0.98
C VAL A 68 2.53 11.59 -0.39
N ASN A 69 3.59 12.20 -0.90
CA ASN A 69 4.17 11.87 -2.19
C ASN A 69 5.62 11.44 -2.03
N LEU A 70 6.01 10.39 -2.73
CA LEU A 70 7.42 10.03 -2.83
C LEU A 70 8.17 11.14 -3.58
N VAL A 71 9.36 11.51 -3.11
CA VAL A 71 10.23 12.45 -3.82
C VAL A 71 11.18 11.68 -4.72
N ASN A 72 11.33 12.13 -5.96
CA ASN A 72 12.30 11.59 -6.91
C ASN A 72 13.72 12.06 -6.56
N ASN A 73 14.56 11.15 -6.09
CA ASN A 73 15.97 11.37 -5.78
C ASN A 73 16.81 10.18 -6.27
N GLU A 74 18.13 10.20 -6.05
CA GLU A 74 19.04 9.14 -6.52
C GLU A 74 18.57 7.72 -6.16
N LEU A 75 18.01 7.51 -4.96
CA LEU A 75 17.58 6.20 -4.49
C LEU A 75 16.21 5.78 -5.05
N THR A 76 15.29 6.73 -5.23
CA THR A 76 13.90 6.46 -5.66
C THR A 76 13.70 6.60 -7.16
N GLN A 77 14.64 7.21 -7.89
CA GLN A 77 14.57 7.44 -9.34
C GLN A 77 14.21 6.20 -10.16
N PRO A 78 14.72 4.98 -9.86
CA PRO A 78 14.30 3.77 -10.58
C PRO A 78 12.79 3.52 -10.53
N LEU A 79 12.12 3.86 -9.41
CA LEU A 79 10.67 3.73 -9.27
C LEU A 79 9.92 4.73 -10.16
N PHE A 80 10.43 5.96 -10.27
CA PHE A 80 9.88 6.97 -11.17
C PHE A 80 10.06 6.57 -12.63
N ILE A 81 11.23 6.07 -13.02
CA ILE A 81 11.47 5.59 -14.38
C ILE A 81 10.49 4.47 -14.73
N ALA A 82 10.30 3.50 -13.83
CA ALA A 82 9.33 2.42 -13.99
C ALA A 82 7.90 2.95 -14.16
N ALA A 83 7.53 4.00 -13.42
CA ALA A 83 6.24 4.69 -13.51
C ALA A 83 6.18 5.79 -14.59
N LYS A 84 7.02 5.72 -15.64
CA LYS A 84 7.07 6.68 -16.76
C LYS A 84 7.23 8.15 -16.30
N ASN A 85 8.09 8.35 -15.31
CA ASN A 85 8.40 9.62 -14.63
C ASN A 85 7.21 10.29 -13.93
N LYS A 86 6.13 9.56 -13.65
CA LYS A 86 5.06 9.99 -12.75
C LYS A 86 5.37 9.57 -11.31
N SER A 87 4.65 10.14 -10.34
CA SER A 87 4.72 9.64 -8.96
C SER A 87 4.31 8.16 -8.95
N PRO A 88 5.17 7.24 -8.49
CA PRO A 88 4.85 5.81 -8.50
C PRO A 88 3.76 5.47 -7.48
N VAL A 89 3.66 6.28 -6.43
CA VAL A 89 2.72 6.09 -5.34
C VAL A 89 2.33 7.43 -4.73
N GLU A 90 1.06 7.57 -4.38
CA GLU A 90 0.51 8.69 -3.62
C GLU A 90 -0.31 8.13 -2.46
N ALA A 91 -0.11 8.64 -1.25
CA ALA A 91 -0.92 8.26 -0.10
C ALA A 91 -1.77 9.43 0.38
N THR A 92 -3.07 9.20 0.53
CA THR A 92 -4.02 10.13 1.14
C THR A 92 -4.46 9.59 2.49
N LEU A 93 -4.14 10.28 3.57
CA LEU A 93 -4.51 9.94 4.93
C LEU A 93 -5.61 10.88 5.42
N ARG A 94 -6.54 10.34 6.20
CA ARG A 94 -7.59 11.10 6.88
C ARG A 94 -7.72 10.61 8.31
N PHE A 95 -7.74 11.55 9.25
CA PHE A 95 -7.96 11.29 10.67
C PHE A 95 -9.26 11.98 11.09
N ALA A 96 -10.24 11.23 11.57
CA ALA A 96 -11.51 11.77 12.04
C ALA A 96 -11.42 12.20 13.52
N PHE A 97 -12.32 13.10 13.94
CA PHE A 97 -12.44 13.51 15.35
C PHE A 97 -12.80 12.35 16.30
N GLY A 98 -13.50 11.33 15.79
CA GLY A 98 -13.82 10.10 16.54
C GLY A 98 -12.64 9.14 16.70
N GLY A 99 -11.44 9.51 16.24
CA GLY A 99 -10.22 8.70 16.33
C GLY A 99 -10.04 7.68 15.21
N SER A 100 -11.04 7.46 14.35
CA SER A 100 -10.86 6.62 13.16
C SER A 100 -9.90 7.25 12.16
N PHE A 101 -9.22 6.41 11.40
CA PHE A 101 -8.37 6.85 10.29
C PHE A 101 -8.64 6.03 9.03
N SER A 102 -8.31 6.62 7.90
CA SER A 102 -8.32 5.96 6.60
C SER A 102 -7.07 6.40 5.84
N THR A 103 -6.37 5.45 5.23
CA THR A 103 -5.27 5.70 4.31
C THR A 103 -5.60 5.07 2.98
N THR A 104 -5.65 5.86 1.91
CA THR A 104 -5.70 5.37 0.53
C THR A 104 -4.33 5.49 -0.08
N LEU A 105 -3.86 4.43 -0.73
CA LEU A 105 -2.61 4.38 -1.47
C LEU A 105 -2.94 4.15 -2.95
N ASP A 106 -2.73 5.18 -3.76
CA ASP A 106 -2.88 5.11 -5.21
C ASP A 106 -1.52 4.73 -5.82
N VAL A 107 -1.50 3.67 -6.60
CA VAL A 107 -0.29 3.12 -7.22
C VAL A 107 -0.38 3.32 -8.72
N ALA A 108 0.61 4.01 -9.29
CA ALA A 108 0.68 4.24 -10.72
C ALA A 108 1.14 2.97 -11.45
N PRO A 109 0.74 2.78 -12.73
CA PRO A 109 1.23 1.69 -13.56
C PRO A 109 2.75 1.76 -13.68
N ALA A 110 3.42 0.62 -13.53
CA ALA A 110 4.88 0.58 -13.54
C ALA A 110 5.43 -0.68 -14.20
N GLU A 111 6.64 -0.55 -14.76
CA GLU A 111 7.39 -1.63 -15.39
C GLU A 111 8.79 -1.77 -14.75
N TYR A 112 9.00 -2.88 -14.06
CA TYR A 112 10.22 -3.25 -13.36
C TYR A 112 10.87 -4.46 -14.03
N GLY A 113 11.68 -4.19 -15.06
CA GLY A 113 12.38 -5.23 -15.80
C GLY A 113 11.41 -6.20 -16.48
N LYS A 114 11.22 -7.39 -15.88
CA LYS A 114 10.33 -8.43 -16.40
C LYS A 114 8.93 -8.40 -15.79
N PHE A 115 8.70 -7.55 -14.81
CA PHE A 115 7.42 -7.45 -14.10
C PHE A 115 6.77 -6.12 -14.40
N SER A 116 5.48 -6.11 -14.75
CA SER A 116 4.70 -4.88 -14.86
C SER A 116 3.30 -5.08 -14.31
N PHE A 117 2.67 -3.95 -14.00
CA PHE A 117 1.30 -3.91 -13.51
C PHE A 117 0.64 -2.58 -13.92
N GLY A 118 -0.68 -2.60 -14.00
CA GLY A 118 -1.55 -1.45 -14.27
C GLY A 118 -1.76 -0.58 -13.03
N GLU A 119 -2.89 0.13 -13.01
CA GLU A 119 -3.26 0.98 -11.87
C GLU A 119 -3.62 0.10 -10.65
N GLY A 120 -3.36 0.62 -9.47
CA GLY A 120 -3.77 -0.03 -8.23
C GLY A 120 -4.21 0.98 -7.17
N GLN A 121 -5.06 0.50 -6.27
CA GLN A 121 -5.48 1.26 -5.09
C GLN A 121 -5.58 0.32 -3.90
N PHE A 122 -5.08 0.78 -2.75
CA PHE A 122 -5.19 0.08 -1.48
C PHE A 122 -5.77 1.02 -0.44
N THR A 123 -6.69 0.54 0.38
CA THR A 123 -7.25 1.29 1.50
C THR A 123 -6.92 0.56 2.80
N PHE A 124 -6.61 1.35 3.83
CA PHE A 124 -6.29 0.88 5.17
C PHE A 124 -7.11 1.70 6.16
N ASN A 125 -8.13 1.08 6.75
CA ASN A 125 -9.09 1.73 7.63
C ASN A 125 -8.96 1.19 9.06
N GLY A 126 -9.04 2.08 10.04
CA GLY A 126 -9.04 1.70 11.45
C GLY A 126 -10.03 2.53 12.27
N ASP A 127 -10.67 1.90 13.25
CA ASP A 127 -11.68 2.50 14.13
C ASP A 127 -11.08 2.94 15.48
N GLY A 128 -10.04 3.75 15.42
CA GLY A 128 -9.41 4.32 16.61
C GLY A 128 -7.95 4.67 16.36
N SER A 129 -7.31 5.29 17.34
CA SER A 129 -5.89 5.65 17.26
C SER A 129 -4.94 4.45 17.37
N SER A 130 -5.47 3.24 17.54
CA SER A 130 -4.71 2.00 17.64
C SER A 130 -4.90 1.17 16.37
N LEU A 131 -3.83 0.54 15.89
CA LEU A 131 -3.85 -0.49 14.83
C LEU A 131 -4.52 -1.80 15.30
N SER A 132 -5.41 -1.71 16.29
CA SER A 132 -6.09 -2.85 16.92
C SER A 132 -7.21 -3.41 16.07
N ASN A 133 -7.81 -2.62 15.18
CA ASN A 133 -8.65 -3.14 14.11
C ASN A 133 -8.20 -2.47 12.83
N LEU A 134 -7.85 -3.27 11.83
CA LEU A 134 -7.35 -2.82 10.56
C LEU A 134 -8.09 -3.57 9.47
N ASP A 135 -8.86 -2.82 8.71
CA ASP A 135 -9.51 -3.23 7.49
C ASP A 135 -8.63 -2.81 6.32
N ILE A 136 -8.33 -3.76 5.44
CA ILE A 136 -7.46 -3.58 4.29
C ILE A 136 -8.20 -4.10 3.07
N GLU A 137 -8.42 -3.22 2.11
CA GLU A 137 -8.89 -3.61 0.79
C GLU A 137 -7.86 -3.14 -0.23
N GLY A 138 -7.65 -3.91 -1.29
CA GLY A 138 -6.67 -3.55 -2.29
C GLY A 138 -6.91 -4.22 -3.61
N LYS A 139 -6.49 -3.54 -4.67
CA LYS A 139 -6.58 -4.04 -6.04
C LYS A 139 -5.43 -3.51 -6.88
N VAL A 140 -4.93 -4.36 -7.77
CA VAL A 140 -3.99 -3.99 -8.84
C VAL A 140 -4.45 -4.70 -10.11
N GLU A 141 -4.42 -3.99 -11.24
CA GLU A 141 -4.83 -4.51 -12.55
C GLU A 141 -3.62 -4.91 -13.41
N ASP A 142 -3.88 -5.65 -14.48
CA ASP A 142 -2.98 -5.90 -15.62
C ASP A 142 -1.57 -6.33 -15.23
N ILE A 143 -1.47 -7.38 -14.41
CA ILE A 143 -0.20 -7.89 -13.90
C ILE A 143 0.44 -8.76 -14.98
N VAL A 144 1.70 -8.51 -15.29
CA VAL A 144 2.48 -9.27 -16.27
C VAL A 144 3.83 -9.64 -15.69
N LEU A 145 4.19 -10.92 -15.80
CA LEU A 145 5.52 -11.45 -15.53
C LEU A 145 6.08 -12.09 -16.80
N GLN A 146 7.03 -11.40 -17.43
CA GLN A 146 7.74 -11.87 -18.61
C GLN A 146 8.87 -12.82 -18.21
N LEU A 147 8.74 -14.12 -18.47
CA LEU A 147 9.77 -15.11 -18.13
C LEU A 147 10.89 -15.12 -19.18
N SER A 148 10.54 -15.05 -20.47
CA SER A 148 11.43 -14.94 -21.63
C SER A 148 10.71 -14.17 -22.76
N PRO A 149 11.34 -13.77 -23.88
CA PRO A 149 10.65 -13.08 -24.98
C PRO A 149 9.39 -13.80 -25.49
N MET A 150 9.35 -15.14 -25.39
CA MET A 150 8.23 -15.96 -25.86
C MET A 150 7.32 -16.45 -24.73
N ASN A 151 7.68 -16.24 -23.46
CA ASN A 151 6.96 -16.76 -22.30
C ASN A 151 6.55 -15.65 -21.34
N LYS A 152 5.26 -15.54 -21.05
CA LYS A 152 4.77 -14.63 -20.00
C LYS A 152 3.62 -15.26 -19.22
N VAL A 153 3.50 -14.86 -17.96
CA VAL A 153 2.32 -15.10 -17.14
C VAL A 153 1.62 -13.76 -16.98
N THR A 154 0.33 -13.71 -17.20
CA THR A 154 -0.48 -12.53 -16.93
C THR A 154 -1.55 -12.84 -15.91
N ALA A 155 -1.99 -11.85 -15.17
CA ALA A 155 -3.23 -11.91 -14.40
C ALA A 155 -3.99 -10.61 -14.65
N LYS A 156 -5.29 -10.71 -14.92
CA LYS A 156 -6.11 -9.51 -15.14
C LYS A 156 -6.11 -8.62 -13.91
N SER A 157 -6.22 -9.21 -12.72
CA SER A 157 -6.20 -8.45 -11.48
C SER A 157 -5.67 -9.27 -10.31
N PHE A 158 -5.14 -8.55 -9.32
CA PHE A 158 -4.97 -9.02 -7.96
C PHE A 158 -5.90 -8.22 -7.05
N THR A 159 -6.55 -8.87 -6.09
CA THR A 159 -7.29 -8.23 -5.01
C THR A 159 -6.89 -8.80 -3.67
N ILE A 160 -6.91 -7.96 -2.64
CA ILE A 160 -6.77 -8.36 -1.25
C ILE A 160 -7.90 -7.73 -0.44
N ASP A 161 -8.49 -8.53 0.43
CA ASP A 161 -9.46 -8.11 1.44
C ASP A 161 -8.96 -8.72 2.75
N SER A 162 -8.78 -7.91 3.79
CA SER A 162 -8.29 -8.40 5.06
C SER A 162 -8.85 -7.59 6.20
N LEU A 163 -9.40 -8.28 7.19
CA LEU A 163 -9.81 -7.72 8.46
C LEU A 163 -8.94 -8.31 9.56
N ALA A 164 -8.03 -7.50 10.10
CA ALA A 164 -7.18 -7.86 11.23
C ALA A 164 -7.67 -7.16 12.50
N ARG A 165 -7.62 -7.87 13.63
CA ARG A 165 -7.99 -7.37 14.95
C ARG A 165 -7.01 -7.83 16.02
N LEU A 166 -6.92 -7.09 17.13
CA LEU A 166 -6.18 -7.48 18.32
C LEU A 166 -7.15 -7.86 19.43
N GLU A 167 -7.34 -9.17 19.64
CA GLU A 167 -8.08 -9.68 20.79
C GLU A 167 -7.28 -9.44 22.07
N GLU A 168 -7.93 -8.92 23.11
CA GLU A 168 -7.30 -8.50 24.38
C GLU A 168 -6.11 -7.53 24.21
N LYS A 169 -6.05 -6.81 23.07
CA LYS A 169 -4.94 -5.92 22.69
C LYS A 169 -3.58 -6.64 22.54
N LYS A 170 -3.59 -7.97 22.39
CA LYS A 170 -2.36 -8.79 22.35
C LYS A 170 -2.35 -9.80 21.21
N PHE A 171 -3.48 -10.43 20.91
CA PHE A 171 -3.52 -11.57 20.00
C PHE A 171 -4.06 -11.13 18.64
N PRO A 172 -3.25 -11.17 17.56
CA PRO A 172 -3.76 -10.90 16.23
C PRO A 172 -4.70 -12.02 15.78
N VAL A 173 -5.94 -11.63 15.48
CA VAL A 173 -6.99 -12.48 14.92
C VAL A 173 -7.52 -11.79 13.66
N GLY A 174 -8.14 -12.53 12.77
CA GLY A 174 -8.63 -11.93 11.54
C GLY A 174 -8.83 -12.89 10.39
N GLU A 175 -9.31 -12.34 9.29
CA GLU A 175 -9.53 -13.05 8.04
C GLU A 175 -8.86 -12.27 6.92
N SER A 176 -8.26 -12.96 5.98
CA SER A 176 -7.68 -12.38 4.78
C SER A 176 -8.01 -13.25 3.57
N GLU A 177 -8.48 -12.64 2.51
CA GLU A 177 -8.60 -13.22 1.18
C GLU A 177 -7.69 -12.48 0.22
N SER A 178 -6.86 -13.21 -0.51
CA SER A 178 -6.08 -12.72 -1.63
C SER A 178 -6.47 -13.48 -2.88
N LYS A 179 -6.70 -12.78 -3.99
CA LYS A 179 -7.24 -13.36 -5.22
C LYS A 179 -6.53 -12.81 -6.45
N PHE A 180 -6.05 -13.71 -7.30
CA PHE A 180 -5.67 -13.40 -8.68
C PHE A 180 -6.80 -13.85 -9.62
N ASN A 181 -7.22 -12.97 -10.52
CA ASN A 181 -8.27 -13.27 -11.52
C ASN A 181 -7.66 -13.41 -12.90
N GLN A 182 -8.16 -14.40 -13.66
CA GLN A 182 -7.80 -14.67 -15.06
C GLN A 182 -6.29 -14.73 -15.26
N ILE A 183 -5.66 -15.73 -14.65
CA ILE A 183 -4.23 -15.99 -14.85
C ILE A 183 -4.07 -16.73 -16.17
N ASN A 184 -3.30 -16.18 -17.10
CA ASN A 184 -2.97 -16.84 -18.36
C ASN A 184 -1.47 -17.13 -18.43
N ILE A 185 -1.14 -18.34 -18.87
CA ILE A 185 0.23 -18.73 -19.21
C ILE A 185 0.32 -18.68 -20.73
N ILE A 186 1.21 -17.83 -21.23
CA ILE A 186 1.38 -17.57 -22.65
C ILE A 186 2.74 -18.08 -23.09
N ASN A 187 2.75 -18.91 -24.14
CA ASN A 187 3.93 -19.45 -24.78
C ASN A 187 3.84 -19.20 -26.28
N HIS A 188 4.88 -18.62 -26.87
CA HIS A 188 4.93 -18.21 -28.29
C HIS A 188 3.74 -17.35 -28.75
N GLY A 189 3.16 -16.56 -27.84
CA GLY A 189 2.01 -15.69 -28.13
C GLY A 189 0.65 -16.38 -28.06
N GLU A 190 0.61 -17.68 -27.78
CA GLU A 190 -0.61 -18.45 -27.59
C GLU A 190 -0.87 -18.70 -26.10
N ASP A 191 -2.14 -18.60 -25.68
CA ASP A 191 -2.58 -19.00 -24.34
C ASP A 191 -2.51 -20.53 -24.24
N VAL A 192 -1.56 -21.04 -23.46
CA VAL A 192 -1.37 -22.50 -23.27
C VAL A 192 -2.06 -23.03 -22.00
N ALA A 193 -2.38 -22.14 -21.06
CA ALA A 193 -3.18 -22.46 -19.89
C ALA A 193 -3.88 -21.21 -19.35
N GLN A 194 -5.07 -21.41 -18.80
CA GLN A 194 -5.85 -20.37 -18.14
C GLN A 194 -6.36 -20.88 -16.78
N ILE A 195 -6.28 -20.03 -15.77
CA ILE A 195 -6.85 -20.25 -14.44
C ILE A 195 -7.81 -19.08 -14.19
N ASP A 196 -9.10 -19.38 -14.02
CA ASP A 196 -10.14 -18.36 -13.85
C ASP A 196 -9.90 -17.52 -12.60
N ALA A 197 -9.57 -18.17 -11.48
CA ALA A 197 -9.21 -17.46 -10.25
C ALA A 197 -8.38 -18.32 -9.29
N PHE A 198 -7.21 -17.83 -8.91
CA PHE A 198 -6.49 -18.34 -7.74
C PHE A 198 -6.93 -17.55 -6.51
N VAL A 199 -7.51 -18.22 -5.51
CA VAL A 199 -7.97 -17.60 -4.26
C VAL A 199 -7.29 -18.26 -3.07
N ALA A 200 -6.65 -17.45 -2.24
CA ALA A 200 -6.08 -17.83 -0.97
C ALA A 200 -6.81 -17.14 0.18
N LYS A 201 -7.46 -17.93 1.04
CA LYS A 201 -8.08 -17.44 2.27
C LYS A 201 -7.27 -17.89 3.47
N THR A 202 -7.01 -16.98 4.40
CA THR A 202 -6.37 -17.27 5.69
C THR A 202 -7.25 -16.74 6.82
N ARG A 203 -7.42 -17.54 7.86
CA ARG A 203 -8.14 -17.17 9.08
C ARG A 203 -7.25 -17.42 10.28
N LEU A 204 -7.18 -16.42 11.15
CA LEU A 204 -6.47 -16.42 12.42
C LEU A 204 -7.51 -16.33 13.53
N ASP A 205 -7.64 -17.39 14.32
CA ASP A 205 -8.53 -17.40 15.49
C ASP A 205 -7.71 -17.69 16.75
N ARG A 206 -8.03 -17.01 17.85
CA ARG A 206 -7.43 -17.33 19.14
C ARG A 206 -7.97 -18.66 19.66
N VAL A 207 -7.08 -19.51 20.17
CA VAL A 207 -7.50 -20.69 20.91
C VAL A 207 -7.93 -20.25 22.31
N LYS A 208 -9.19 -20.54 22.67
CA LYS A 208 -9.78 -20.14 23.95
C LYS A 208 -8.88 -20.56 25.13
N ASP A 209 -8.64 -19.61 26.03
CA ASP A 209 -7.87 -19.79 27.27
C ASP A 209 -6.40 -20.25 27.07
N LYS A 210 -5.83 -20.01 25.88
CA LYS A 210 -4.42 -20.29 25.58
C LYS A 210 -3.76 -19.12 24.85
N ASP A 211 -2.43 -19.08 24.93
CA ASP A 211 -1.59 -18.10 24.23
C ASP A 211 -1.23 -18.53 22.79
N TYR A 212 -2.06 -19.40 22.18
CA TYR A 212 -1.83 -19.90 20.83
C TYR A 212 -2.87 -19.33 19.85
N ILE A 213 -2.43 -19.12 18.61
CA ILE A 213 -3.27 -18.70 17.48
C ILE A 213 -3.43 -19.90 16.55
N ASN A 214 -4.67 -20.20 16.18
CA ASN A 214 -4.96 -21.18 15.14
C ASN A 214 -4.90 -20.49 13.77
N VAL A 215 -4.23 -21.13 12.83
CA VAL A 215 -4.11 -20.65 11.45
C VAL A 215 -4.79 -21.65 10.53
N GLN A 216 -5.81 -21.19 9.81
CA GLN A 216 -6.48 -21.98 8.78
C GLN A 216 -6.25 -21.32 7.43
N SER A 217 -5.69 -22.07 6.49
CA SER A 217 -5.49 -21.59 5.11
C SER A 217 -6.23 -22.49 4.12
N HIS A 218 -6.96 -21.87 3.20
CA HIS A 218 -7.68 -22.55 2.13
C HIS A 218 -7.29 -21.96 0.77
N LEU A 219 -6.92 -22.83 -0.16
CA LEU A 219 -6.49 -22.48 -1.51
C LEU A 219 -7.44 -23.12 -2.52
N ARG A 220 -7.91 -22.34 -3.50
CA ARG A 220 -8.68 -22.83 -4.66
C ARG A 220 -8.20 -22.16 -5.95
N THR A 221 -8.33 -22.87 -7.06
CA THR A 221 -7.95 -22.46 -8.43
C THR A 221 -9.12 -22.62 -9.39
#